data_AF-A0A147HXE3-F1
#
_entry.id   AF-A0A147HXE3-F1
#
_cell.length_a   1.000
_cell.length_b   1.000
_cell.length_c   1.000
_cell.angle_alpha   90.00
_cell.angle_beta   90.00
_cell.angle_gamma   90.00
#
_symmetry.space_group_name_H-M   'P 1'
#
loop_
_entity.id
_entity.type
_entity.pdbx_description
1 polymer ?
#
loop_
_entity_poly.entity_id
_entity_poly.type
_entity_poly.pdbx_seq_one_letter_code
_entity_poly.pdbx_strand_id
1 'polypeptide(L)'
;MTDDTNARIDALVKSNPVVLFMKGSPLFPQCGFSSRAVAILERLGVQFESVDVLQDQAIRQGIKGYSDWPTIPQLYVGGEFVGGSDIMMEMYEAGELGELFQKAGAAAAPQA
;
A
#
# COMPACT_ATOMS: atom_id res chain seq x y z
N MET A 1 -16.44 -7.07 17.50
CA MET A 1 -16.37 -5.91 16.59
C MET A 1 -15.13 -5.93 15.67
N THR A 2 -14.30 -6.98 15.71
CA THR A 2 -13.14 -7.16 14.82
C THR A 2 -13.54 -7.53 13.38
N ASP A 3 -14.68 -8.21 13.24
CA ASP A 3 -15.23 -8.67 11.95
C ASP A 3 -15.51 -7.51 10.98
N ASP A 4 -16.05 -6.41 11.49
CA ASP A 4 -16.44 -5.24 10.68
C ASP A 4 -15.22 -4.52 10.09
N THR A 5 -14.16 -4.35 10.88
CA THR A 5 -12.91 -3.74 10.42
C THR A 5 -12.21 -4.58 9.37
N ASN A 6 -12.17 -5.90 9.54
CA ASN A 6 -11.56 -6.79 8.55
C ASN A 6 -12.35 -6.77 7.23
N ALA A 7 -13.68 -6.76 7.30
CA ALA A 7 -14.52 -6.61 6.11
C ALA A 7 -14.27 -5.27 5.39
N ARG A 8 -14.08 -4.18 6.13
CA ARG A 8 -13.71 -2.86 5.57
C ARG A 8 -12.36 -2.90 4.87
N ILE A 9 -11.35 -3.53 5.49
CA ILE A 9 -10.01 -3.70 4.90
C ILE A 9 -10.09 -4.54 3.62
N ASP A 10 -10.78 -5.68 3.69
CA ASP A 10 -10.98 -6.60 2.57
C ASP A 10 -11.65 -5.89 1.38
N ALA A 11 -12.71 -5.11 1.66
CA ALA A 11 -13.38 -4.31 0.65
C ALA A 11 -12.45 -3.26 0.02
N LEU A 12 -11.63 -2.56 0.82
CA LEU A 12 -10.68 -1.57 0.31
C LEU A 12 -9.65 -2.20 -0.63
N VAL A 13 -9.02 -3.31 -0.23
CA VAL A 13 -7.96 -3.95 -1.03
C VAL A 13 -8.49 -4.65 -2.27
N LYS A 14 -9.75 -5.13 -2.25
CA LYS A 14 -10.39 -5.76 -3.42
C LYS A 14 -11.01 -4.76 -4.40
N SER A 15 -11.45 -3.60 -3.91
CA SER A 15 -12.09 -2.58 -4.77
C SER A 15 -11.08 -1.70 -5.51
N ASN A 16 -9.83 -1.68 -5.05
CA ASN A 16 -8.78 -0.83 -5.60
C ASN A 16 -7.60 -1.69 -6.06
N PRO A 17 -7.04 -1.45 -7.26
CA PRO A 17 -5.96 -2.25 -7.78
C PRO A 17 -4.66 -2.09 -6.98
N VAL A 18 -4.44 -0.92 -6.38
CA VAL A 18 -3.28 -0.64 -5.50
C VAL A 18 -3.75 0.15 -4.29
N VAL A 19 -3.42 -0.34 -3.10
CA VAL A 19 -3.75 0.32 -1.82
C VAL A 19 -2.51 0.41 -0.96
N LEU A 20 -2.25 1.60 -0.43
CA LEU A 20 -1.17 1.85 0.52
C LEU A 20 -1.74 2.28 1.87
N PHE A 21 -1.60 1.42 2.88
CA PHE A 21 -1.84 1.79 4.27
C PHE A 21 -0.59 2.49 4.81
N MET A 22 -0.72 3.77 5.17
CA MET A 22 0.43 4.62 5.55
C MET A 22 0.11 5.51 6.75
N LYS A 23 1.13 6.17 7.30
CA LYS A 23 0.98 7.17 8.35
C LYS A 23 1.00 8.57 7.73
N GLY A 24 -0.12 9.29 7.81
CA GLY A 24 -0.36 10.53 7.08
C GLY A 24 -0.93 10.26 5.70
N SER A 25 -0.75 11.21 4.78
CA SER A 25 -1.22 11.12 3.39
C SER A 25 -0.06 11.21 2.39
N PRO A 26 -0.27 10.89 1.10
CA PRO A 26 0.78 11.03 0.08
C PRO A 26 1.37 12.45 0.02
N LEU A 27 0.52 13.47 0.20
CA LEU A 27 0.92 14.88 0.24
C LEU A 27 1.64 15.26 1.54
N PHE A 28 1.24 14.65 2.66
CA PHE A 28 1.77 14.96 4.00
C PHE A 28 2.10 13.68 4.77
N PRO A 29 3.18 12.96 4.40
CA PRO A 29 3.58 11.75 5.09
C PRO A 29 4.11 12.09 6.49
N GLN A 30 3.63 11.37 7.50
CA GLN A 30 4.02 11.58 8.91
C GLN A 30 5.06 10.56 9.40
N CYS A 31 5.65 9.80 8.49
CA CYS A 31 6.67 8.79 8.81
C CYS A 31 7.62 8.59 7.63
N GLY A 32 8.92 8.48 7.88
CA GLY A 32 9.95 8.30 6.84
C GLY A 32 9.73 7.05 5.97
N PHE A 33 9.27 5.93 6.56
CA PHE A 33 8.95 4.72 5.80
C PHE A 33 7.72 4.92 4.89
N SER A 34 6.70 5.65 5.37
CA SER A 34 5.54 6.01 4.56
C SER A 34 5.90 6.96 3.43
N SER A 35 6.77 7.94 3.69
CA SER A 35 7.33 8.84 2.67
C SER A 35 8.11 8.07 1.59
N ARG A 36 8.94 7.09 1.99
CA ARG A 36 9.67 6.23 1.04
C ARG A 36 8.72 5.40 0.17
N ALA A 37 7.71 4.76 0.76
CA ALA A 37 6.73 3.98 0.01
C ALA A 37 5.99 4.83 -1.04
N VAL A 38 5.53 6.03 -0.66
CA VAL A 38 4.90 6.97 -1.59
C VAL A 38 5.84 7.35 -2.74
N ALA A 39 7.09 7.71 -2.42
CA ALA A 39 8.07 8.10 -3.43
C ALA A 39 8.36 7.00 -4.46
N ILE A 40 8.36 5.72 -4.04
CA ILE A 40 8.51 4.57 -4.95
C ILE A 40 7.31 4.48 -5.91
N LEU A 41 6.09 4.57 -5.38
CA LEU A 41 4.86 4.50 -6.19
C LEU A 41 4.76 5.67 -7.18
N GLU A 42 5.13 6.88 -6.74
CA GLU A 42 5.17 8.08 -7.59
C GLU A 42 6.22 7.96 -8.71
N ARG A 43 7.42 7.44 -8.41
CA ARG A 43 8.46 7.19 -9.41
C ARG A 43 8.03 6.16 -10.46
N LEU A 44 7.26 5.17 -10.05
CA LEU A 44 6.66 4.19 -10.96
C LEU A 44 5.45 4.75 -11.71
N GLY A 45 4.93 5.93 -11.33
CA GLY A 45 3.79 6.61 -11.95
C GLY A 45 2.44 5.95 -11.66
N VAL A 46 2.38 5.10 -10.64
CA VAL A 46 1.22 4.24 -10.37
C VAL A 46 0.15 5.02 -9.62
N GLN A 47 -1.10 4.89 -10.04
CA GLN A 47 -2.23 5.40 -9.27
C GLN A 47 -2.56 4.42 -8.14
N PHE A 48 -2.67 4.93 -6.92
CA PHE A 48 -2.96 4.13 -5.73
C PHE A 48 -3.91 4.85 -4.80
N GLU A 49 -4.70 4.08 -4.06
CA GLU A 49 -5.50 4.57 -2.95
C GLU A 49 -4.65 4.59 -1.68
N SER A 50 -4.73 5.65 -0.89
CA SER A 50 -3.96 5.77 0.35
C SER A 50 -4.87 5.82 1.57
N VAL A 51 -4.58 5.02 2.60
CA VAL A 51 -5.34 5.01 3.85
C VAL A 51 -4.46 5.48 4.99
N ASP A 52 -4.81 6.62 5.61
CA ASP A 52 -4.11 7.13 6.80
C ASP A 52 -4.53 6.37 8.06
N VAL A 53 -3.66 5.47 8.51
CA VAL A 53 -3.91 4.67 9.72
C VAL A 53 -3.82 5.49 11.02
N LEU A 54 -3.39 6.75 10.96
CA LEU A 54 -3.39 7.63 12.14
C LEU A 54 -4.80 8.15 12.45
N GLN A 55 -5.66 8.28 11.43
CA GLN A 55 -7.05 8.76 11.60
C GLN A 55 -7.98 7.66 12.12
N ASP A 56 -7.70 6.39 11.82
CA ASP A 56 -8.53 5.25 12.23
C ASP A 56 -7.68 4.20 12.98
N GLN A 57 -7.76 4.20 14.32
CA GLN A 57 -7.04 3.23 15.15
C GLN A 57 -7.54 1.79 14.96
N ALA A 58 -8.79 1.59 14.54
CA ALA A 58 -9.31 0.26 14.26
C ALA A 58 -8.64 -0.31 13.01
N ILE A 59 -8.58 0.48 11.93
CA ILE A 59 -7.82 0.10 10.71
C ILE A 59 -6.35 -0.14 11.04
N ARG A 60 -5.72 0.72 11.85
CA ARG A 60 -4.31 0.57 12.24
C ARG A 60 -3.98 -0.77 12.90
N GLN A 61 -4.87 -1.26 13.76
CA GLN A 61 -4.67 -2.55 14.42
C GLN A 61 -5.17 -3.71 13.55
N GLY A 62 -6.30 -3.52 12.87
CA GLY A 62 -6.91 -4.51 11.99
C GLY A 62 -5.99 -4.89 10.84
N ILE A 63 -5.34 -3.91 10.20
CA ILE A 63 -4.49 -4.18 9.03
C ILE A 63 -3.28 -5.05 9.38
N LYS A 64 -2.73 -4.89 10.59
CA LYS A 64 -1.62 -5.72 11.07
C LYS A 64 -2.02 -7.18 11.28
N GLY A 65 -3.23 -7.40 11.81
CA GLY A 65 -3.78 -8.73 11.97
C GLY A 65 -4.22 -9.35 10.63
N TYR A 66 -4.70 -8.52 9.70
CA TYR A 66 -5.16 -8.97 8.38
C TYR A 66 -4.01 -9.45 7.48
N SER A 67 -2.87 -8.74 7.46
CA SER A 67 -1.67 -9.18 6.73
C SER A 67 -0.78 -10.16 7.48
N ASP A 68 -1.04 -10.41 8.76
CA ASP A 68 -0.07 -11.02 9.68
C ASP A 68 1.29 -10.28 9.66
N TRP A 69 1.24 -8.95 9.53
CA TRP A 69 2.43 -8.10 9.40
C TRP A 69 2.44 -6.95 10.42
N PRO A 70 3.49 -6.80 11.24
CA PRO A 70 3.45 -5.89 12.39
C PRO A 70 3.71 -4.42 12.05
N THR A 71 4.25 -4.11 10.87
CA THR A 71 4.73 -2.76 10.52
C THR A 71 3.85 -2.02 9.51
N ILE A 72 4.05 -0.70 9.43
CA ILE A 72 3.39 0.24 8.51
C ILE A 72 4.52 1.10 7.90
N PRO A 73 4.52 1.39 6.59
CA PRO A 73 3.43 1.19 5.63
C PRO A 73 3.24 -0.27 5.17
N GLN A 74 2.07 -0.57 4.61
CA GLN A 74 1.73 -1.85 3.97
C GLN A 74 1.12 -1.61 2.59
N LEU A 75 1.68 -2.26 1.56
CA LEU A 75 1.21 -2.19 0.19
C LEU A 75 0.39 -3.43 -0.17
N TYR A 76 -0.74 -3.21 -0.82
CA TYR A 76 -1.56 -4.23 -1.45
C TYR A 76 -1.71 -3.97 -2.93
N VAL A 77 -1.68 -5.03 -3.72
CA VAL A 77 -1.84 -4.98 -5.18
C VAL A 77 -2.78 -6.11 -5.60
N GLY A 78 -3.86 -5.77 -6.30
CA GLY A 78 -4.87 -6.75 -6.72
C GLY A 78 -5.55 -7.50 -5.58
N GLY A 79 -5.62 -6.89 -4.39
CA GLY A 79 -6.13 -7.54 -3.17
C GLY A 79 -5.10 -8.39 -2.41
N GLU A 80 -3.90 -8.58 -2.94
CA GLU A 80 -2.84 -9.36 -2.31
C GLU A 80 -1.85 -8.46 -1.56
N PHE A 81 -1.39 -8.92 -0.38
CA PHE A 81 -0.37 -8.22 0.39
C PHE A 81 1.00 -8.38 -0.26
N VAL A 82 1.67 -7.26 -0.54
CA VAL A 82 3.00 -7.24 -1.16
C VAL A 82 4.09 -7.13 -0.11
N GLY A 83 3.95 -6.19 0.83
CA GLY A 83 4.98 -5.96 1.83
C GLY A 83 4.99 -4.56 2.42
N GLY A 84 6.01 -4.30 3.25
CA GLY A 84 6.31 -2.98 3.80
C GLY A 84 7.29 -2.17 2.94
N SER A 85 7.69 -1.01 3.45
CA SER A 85 8.55 -0.07 2.70
C SER A 85 9.90 -0.63 2.26
N ASP A 86 10.51 -1.54 3.03
CA ASP A 86 11.82 -2.10 2.68
C ASP A 86 11.69 -3.13 1.55
N ILE A 87 10.69 -4.02 1.62
CA ILE A 87 10.34 -4.97 0.55
C ILE A 87 9.98 -4.21 -0.74
N MET A 88 9.20 -3.13 -0.63
CA MET A 88 8.90 -2.28 -1.79
C MET A 88 10.17 -1.72 -2.44
N MET A 89 11.18 -1.34 -1.66
CA MET A 89 12.45 -0.83 -2.18
C MET A 89 13.22 -1.94 -2.90
N GLU A 90 13.35 -3.11 -2.28
CA GLU A 90 14.03 -4.27 -2.88
C GLU A 90 13.37 -4.69 -4.20
N MET A 91 12.04 -4.81 -4.23
CA MET A 91 11.31 -5.14 -5.45
C MET A 91 11.38 -4.03 -6.51
N TYR A 92 11.47 -2.76 -6.10
CA TYR A 92 11.67 -1.64 -7.01
C TYR A 92 13.06 -1.68 -7.65
N GLU A 93 14.11 -1.94 -6.87
CA GLU A 93 15.48 -2.07 -7.37
C GLU A 93 15.66 -3.29 -8.29
N ALA A 94 14.93 -4.38 -8.00
CA ALA A 94 14.89 -5.57 -8.85
C ALA A 94 14.01 -5.40 -10.11
N GLY A 95 13.19 -4.35 -10.19
CA GLY A 95 12.22 -4.12 -11.27
C GLY A 95 10.93 -4.94 -11.16
N GLU A 96 10.87 -5.91 -10.24
CA GLU A 96 9.73 -6.80 -10.01
C GLU A 96 8.46 -6.04 -9.61
N LEU A 97 8.61 -4.94 -8.87
CA LEU A 97 7.47 -4.13 -8.44
C LEU A 97 6.73 -3.49 -9.63
N GLY A 98 7.48 -3.05 -10.64
CA GLY A 98 6.91 -2.51 -11.87
C GLY A 98 6.13 -3.56 -12.65
N GLU A 99 6.69 -4.77 -12.78
CA GLU A 99 6.01 -5.90 -13.44
C GLU A 99 4.72 -6.29 -12.70
N LEU A 100 4.74 -6.27 -11.37
CA LEU A 100 3.57 -6.57 -10.54
C LEU A 100 2.43 -5.59 -10.85
N PHE A 101 2.71 -4.29 -10.95
CA PHE A 101 1.69 -3.30 -11.31
C PHE A 101 1.16 -3.46 -12.72
N GLN A 102 2.01 -3.86 -13.68
CA GLN A 102 1.57 -4.17 -15.04
C GLN A 102 0.61 -5.36 -15.07
N LYS A 103 0.94 -6.43 -14.35
CA LYS A 103 0.08 -7.63 -14.24
C LYS A 103 -1.26 -7.33 -13.57
N ALA A 104 -1.25 -6.46 -12.55
CA ALA A 104 -2.45 -6.06 -11.83
C ALA A 104 -3.34 -5.05 -12.62
N GLY A 105 -2.93 -4.64 -13.82
CA GLY A 105 -3.63 -3.61 -14.58
C GLY A 105 -3.56 -2.21 -13.94
N ALA A 106 -2.68 -2.03 -12.96
CA ALA A 106 -2.41 -0.78 -12.26
C ALA A 106 -1.33 0.07 -12.96
N ALA A 107 -0.91 -0.34 -14.16
CA ALA A 107 0.20 0.26 -14.87
C ALA A 107 0.04 1.77 -15.04
N ALA A 108 1.07 2.49 -14.60
CA ALA A 108 1.36 3.84 -15.03
C ALA A 108 1.53 3.89 -16.55
N ALA A 109 1.09 5.00 -17.15
CA ALA A 109 1.39 5.32 -18.53
C ALA A 109 2.91 5.19 -18.80
N PRO A 110 3.32 4.74 -20.00
CA PRO A 110 4.73 4.64 -20.35
C PRO A 110 5.40 6.00 -20.13
N GLN A 111 6.41 6.04 -19.26
CA GLN A 111 7.29 7.19 -19.16
C GLN A 111 8.09 7.24 -20.47
N ALA A 112 7.71 8.19 -21.33
CA ALA A 112 8.38 8.49 -22.59
C ALA A 112 9.71 9.22 -22.36
#